data_AF-A0A395Y9N0-F1
#
_entry.id   AF-A0A395Y9N0-F1
#
_cell.length_a   1.000
_cell.length_b   1.000
_cell.length_c   1.000
_cell.angle_alpha   90.00
_cell.angle_beta   90.00
_cell.angle_gamma   90.00
#
_symmetry.space_group_name_H-M   'P 1'
#
loop_
_entity.id
_entity.type
_entity.pdbx_description
1 polymer ?
#
loop_
_entity_poly.entity_id
_entity_poly.type
_entity_poly.pdbx_seq_one_letter_code
_entity_poly.pdbx_strand_id
1 'polypeptide(L)'
;MCCAEKPARFLSPAEAVHGAGGFMQSGDVLVWASRGGKTDELFPILDICHKKSVTVIGITERPESELAKESDIILPIRVTEETDKYNCQGTSSFVAVTAVFDALQAAVIEETGYQNEQFALIHPGGAVGKRLAEKR
;
A
#
# COMPACT_ATOMS: atom_id res chain seq x y z
N MET A 1 -3.82 4.31 4.08
CA MET A 1 -4.87 5.23 3.61
C MET A 1 -5.50 5.98 4.79
N CYS A 2 -4.68 6.51 5.73
CA CYS A 2 -5.18 7.10 6.98
C CYS A 2 -6.10 8.30 6.75
N CYS A 3 -5.85 9.10 5.72
CA CYS A 3 -6.68 10.25 5.38
C CYS A 3 -8.14 9.86 5.07
N ALA A 4 -8.39 8.61 4.66
CA ALA A 4 -9.73 8.08 4.37
C ALA A 4 -10.28 7.21 5.51
N GLU A 5 -9.89 7.46 6.76
CA GLU A 5 -10.36 6.71 7.96
C GLU A 5 -10.06 5.20 7.90
N LYS A 6 -8.99 4.82 7.21
CA LYS A 6 -8.42 3.47 7.23
C LYS A 6 -7.05 3.50 7.89
N PRO A 7 -6.92 3.02 9.15
CA PRO A 7 -5.65 2.93 9.84
C PRO A 7 -4.63 2.18 8.98
N ALA A 8 -3.47 2.80 8.76
CA ALA A 8 -2.41 2.22 7.98
C ALA A 8 -1.06 2.71 8.50
N ARG A 9 -0.03 1.89 8.30
CA ARG A 9 1.33 2.25 8.67
C ARG A 9 2.30 1.63 7.69
N PHE A 10 3.34 2.37 7.32
CA PHE A 10 4.48 1.79 6.62
C PHE A 10 5.27 0.91 7.61
N LEU A 11 5.52 -0.33 7.22
CA LEU A 11 6.37 -1.26 7.97
C LEU A 11 7.65 -1.49 7.16
N SER A 12 8.78 -1.08 7.72
CA SER A 12 10.08 -1.31 7.10
C SER A 12 10.38 -2.82 7.04
N PRO A 13 10.76 -3.39 5.87
CA PRO A 13 11.12 -4.80 5.78
C PRO A 13 12.25 -5.21 6.74
N ALA A 14 13.25 -4.33 6.90
CA ALA A 14 14.37 -4.56 7.80
C ALA A 14 13.93 -4.64 9.27
N GLU A 15 12.92 -3.88 9.68
CA GLU A 15 12.45 -3.88 11.07
C GLU A 15 11.40 -4.97 11.32
N ALA A 16 10.62 -5.34 10.29
CA ALA A 16 9.53 -6.32 10.38
C ALA A 16 10.03 -7.64 10.97
N VAL A 17 11.19 -8.09 10.52
CA VAL A 17 11.85 -9.35 10.93
C VAL A 17 12.58 -9.23 12.27
N HIS A 18 12.67 -8.03 12.85
CA HIS A 18 13.34 -7.75 14.12
C HIS A 18 12.35 -7.25 15.20
N GLY A 19 11.08 -7.63 15.08
CA GLY A 19 10.05 -7.40 16.10
C GLY A 19 8.96 -6.43 15.68
N ALA A 20 9.20 -5.57 14.68
CA ALA A 20 8.15 -4.65 14.21
C ALA A 20 6.98 -5.38 13.53
N GLY A 21 7.19 -6.60 13.03
CA GLY A 21 6.11 -7.49 12.54
C GLY A 21 5.08 -7.84 13.61
N GLY A 22 5.38 -7.62 14.89
CA GLY A 22 4.42 -7.70 15.99
C GLY A 22 3.28 -6.69 15.89
N PHE A 23 3.46 -5.61 15.11
CA PHE A 23 2.41 -4.63 14.83
C PHE A 23 1.22 -5.26 14.09
N MET A 24 1.49 -6.15 13.13
CA MET A 24 0.45 -6.83 12.36
C MET A 24 -0.36 -7.78 13.22
N GLN A 25 -1.69 -7.68 13.14
CA GLN A 25 -2.66 -8.51 13.83
C GLN A 25 -3.50 -9.33 12.84
N SER A 26 -4.21 -10.34 13.35
CA SER A 26 -5.17 -11.09 12.55
C SER A 26 -6.28 -10.19 12.02
N GLY A 27 -6.61 -10.33 10.73
CA GLY A 27 -7.58 -9.47 10.05
C GLY A 27 -6.99 -8.19 9.46
N ASP A 28 -5.72 -7.88 9.72
CA ASP A 28 -5.02 -6.80 9.01
C ASP A 28 -4.75 -7.17 7.55
N VAL A 29 -4.38 -6.17 6.75
CA VAL A 29 -4.00 -6.31 5.34
C VAL A 29 -2.57 -5.79 5.15
N LEU A 30 -1.69 -6.63 4.60
CA LEU A 30 -0.39 -6.21 4.08
C LEU A 30 -0.54 -5.86 2.60
N VAL A 31 -0.04 -4.69 2.20
CA VAL A 31 0.16 -4.36 0.79
C VAL A 31 1.65 -4.22 0.53
N TRP A 32 2.20 -5.03 -0.37
CA TRP A 32 3.59 -4.93 -0.78
C TRP A 32 3.69 -4.59 -2.28
N ALA A 33 4.80 -3.95 -2.67
CA ALA A 33 5.12 -3.69 -4.07
C ALA A 33 6.54 -4.16 -4.38
N SER A 34 6.69 -5.00 -5.40
CA SER A 34 7.98 -5.44 -5.92
C SER A 34 7.83 -5.64 -7.41
N ARG A 35 8.58 -4.83 -8.19
CA ARG A 35 8.48 -4.82 -9.65
C ARG A 35 8.66 -6.23 -10.22
N GLY A 36 9.81 -6.87 -9.93
CA GLY A 36 10.10 -8.23 -10.38
C GLY A 36 9.50 -9.36 -9.54
N GLY A 37 8.89 -9.05 -8.38
CA GLY A 37 8.26 -10.04 -7.50
C GLY A 37 9.23 -11.04 -6.86
N LYS A 38 10.47 -10.60 -6.62
CA LYS A 38 11.57 -11.39 -6.05
C LYS A 38 12.44 -10.60 -5.06
N THR A 39 11.83 -9.68 -4.32
CA THR A 39 12.55 -8.92 -3.29
C THR A 39 12.70 -9.80 -2.05
N ASP A 40 13.93 -10.26 -1.79
CA ASP A 40 14.23 -11.27 -0.77
C ASP A 40 13.77 -10.87 0.64
N GLU A 41 13.85 -9.57 0.96
CA GLU A 41 13.47 -9.02 2.26
C GLU A 41 11.96 -9.16 2.57
N LEU A 42 11.13 -9.40 1.55
CA LEU A 42 9.68 -9.53 1.72
C LEU A 42 9.25 -10.95 2.10
N PHE A 43 9.97 -12.00 1.72
CA PHE A 43 9.55 -13.38 1.98
C PHE A 43 9.37 -13.70 3.47
N PRO A 44 10.28 -13.32 4.39
CA PRO A 44 10.07 -13.56 5.82
C PRO A 44 8.83 -12.85 6.36
N ILE A 45 8.45 -11.70 5.76
CA ILE A 45 7.27 -10.94 6.16
C ILE A 45 6.00 -11.69 5.74
N LEU A 46 6.00 -12.31 4.55
CA LEU A 46 4.87 -13.11 4.08
C LEU A 46 4.60 -14.32 5.00
N ASP A 47 5.65 -15.02 5.45
CA ASP A 47 5.52 -16.11 6.43
C ASP A 47 4.91 -15.62 7.75
N ILE A 48 5.31 -14.42 8.22
CA ILE A 48 4.68 -13.78 9.39
C ILE A 48 3.20 -13.50 9.13
N CYS A 49 2.86 -12.96 7.96
CA CYS A 49 1.48 -12.65 7.57
C CYS A 49 0.59 -13.90 7.54
N HIS A 50 1.05 -14.98 6.90
CA HIS A 50 0.32 -16.24 6.83
C HIS A 50 0.05 -16.82 8.23
N LYS A 51 1.07 -16.84 9.10
CA LYS A 51 0.94 -17.32 10.49
C LYS A 51 -0.01 -16.47 11.33
N LYS A 52 -0.13 -15.17 11.03
CA LYS A 52 -1.02 -14.24 11.73
C LYS A 52 -2.40 -14.11 11.08
N SER A 53 -2.64 -14.78 9.95
CA SER A 53 -3.87 -14.60 9.16
C SER A 53 -4.09 -13.14 8.75
N VAL A 54 -3.02 -12.51 8.25
CA VAL A 54 -3.04 -11.20 7.58
C VAL A 54 -3.25 -11.44 6.10
N THR A 55 -4.21 -10.74 5.49
CA THR A 55 -4.43 -10.82 4.04
C THR A 55 -3.31 -10.11 3.29
N VAL A 56 -2.74 -10.74 2.28
CA VAL A 56 -1.62 -10.23 1.49
C VAL A 56 -2.11 -9.77 0.12
N ILE A 57 -1.90 -8.48 -0.17
CA ILE A 57 -2.10 -7.88 -1.49
C ILE A 57 -0.73 -7.57 -2.10
N GLY A 58 -0.45 -8.13 -3.27
CA GLY A 58 0.79 -7.93 -4.01
C GLY A 58 0.63 -7.01 -5.22
N ILE A 59 1.54 -6.04 -5.38
CA ILE A 59 1.64 -5.18 -6.56
C ILE A 59 2.93 -5.53 -7.31
N THR A 60 2.81 -6.02 -8.53
CA THR A 60 3.98 -6.49 -9.30
C THR A 60 3.73 -6.46 -10.81
N GLU A 61 4.81 -6.44 -11.59
CA GLU A 61 4.75 -6.59 -13.05
C GLU A 61 4.76 -8.05 -13.50
N ARG A 62 5.08 -8.99 -12.58
CA ARG A 62 5.20 -10.43 -12.83
C ARG A 62 4.21 -11.22 -11.96
N PRO A 63 2.95 -11.39 -12.41
CA PRO A 63 1.95 -12.18 -11.68
C PRO A 63 2.34 -13.65 -11.44
N GLU A 64 3.29 -14.17 -12.22
CA GLU A 64 3.86 -15.51 -12.09
C GLU A 64 5.04 -15.62 -11.10
N SER A 65 5.47 -14.49 -10.54
CA SER A 65 6.59 -14.42 -9.59
C SER A 65 6.30 -15.14 -8.28
N GLU A 66 7.36 -15.40 -7.51
CA GLU A 66 7.25 -16.11 -6.24
C GLU A 66 6.45 -15.29 -5.22
N LEU A 67 6.76 -13.99 -5.04
CA LEU A 67 5.97 -13.14 -4.15
C LEU A 67 4.50 -13.05 -4.58
N ALA A 68 4.23 -13.07 -5.90
CA ALA A 68 2.86 -13.03 -6.38
C ALA A 68 2.05 -14.29 -6.01
N LYS A 69 2.67 -15.46 -6.07
CA LYS A 69 2.02 -16.73 -5.71
C LYS A 69 1.73 -16.84 -4.21
N GLU A 70 2.51 -16.17 -3.38
CA GLU A 70 2.34 -16.12 -1.92
C GLU A 70 1.33 -15.05 -1.46
N SER A 71 0.75 -14.28 -2.39
CA SER A 71 -0.25 -13.26 -2.09
C SER A 71 -1.67 -13.77 -2.36
N ASP A 72 -2.63 -13.34 -1.52
CA ASP A 72 -4.04 -13.69 -1.68
C ASP A 72 -4.68 -12.96 -2.86
N ILE A 73 -4.24 -11.72 -3.10
CA ILE A 73 -4.76 -10.84 -4.15
C ILE A 73 -3.59 -10.21 -4.89
N ILE A 74 -3.66 -10.19 -6.23
CA ILE A 74 -2.66 -9.54 -7.08
C ILE A 74 -3.26 -8.35 -7.82
N LEU A 75 -2.59 -7.21 -7.70
CA LEU A 75 -2.80 -6.02 -8.49
C LEU A 75 -1.66 -5.93 -9.52
N PRO A 76 -1.85 -6.46 -10.74
CA PRO A 76 -0.81 -6.44 -11.75
C PRO A 76 -0.60 -5.00 -12.23
N ILE A 77 0.66 -4.58 -12.33
CA ILE A 77 1.05 -3.36 -13.01
C ILE A 77 1.83 -3.70 -14.27
N ARG A 78 1.90 -2.77 -15.23
CA ARG A 78 2.74 -2.95 -16.41
C ARG A 78 3.45 -1.65 -16.72
N VAL A 79 4.77 -1.69 -16.67
CA VAL A 79 5.64 -0.59 -17.09
C VAL A 79 6.54 -1.12 -18.20
N THR A 80 6.53 -0.45 -19.36
CA THR A 80 7.31 -0.88 -20.52
C THR A 80 8.73 -0.33 -20.48
N GLU A 81 8.93 0.84 -19.89
CA GLU A 81 10.20 1.56 -19.89
C GLU A 81 10.29 2.52 -18.68
N GLU A 82 11.43 2.53 -18.01
CA GLU A 82 11.85 3.58 -17.07
C GLU A 82 12.41 4.76 -17.83
N THR A 83 12.31 5.96 -17.25
CA THR A 83 12.73 7.20 -17.91
C THR A 83 14.24 7.31 -18.16
N ASP A 84 15.05 6.46 -17.51
CA ASP A 84 16.50 6.47 -17.65
C ASP A 84 16.98 5.57 -18.79
N LYS A 85 18.09 5.94 -19.44
CA LYS A 85 18.65 5.20 -20.60
C LYS A 85 19.01 3.73 -20.35
N TYR A 86 19.10 3.29 -19.09
CA TYR A 86 19.44 1.92 -18.72
C TYR A 86 18.22 1.12 -18.27
N ASN A 87 17.04 1.74 -18.22
CA ASN A 87 15.78 1.11 -17.86
C ASN A 87 15.80 0.48 -16.44
N CYS A 88 16.47 1.11 -15.47
CA CYS A 88 16.79 0.47 -14.18
C CYS A 88 16.54 1.28 -12.91
N GLN A 89 16.32 2.60 -12.99
CA GLN A 89 16.29 3.47 -11.80
C GLN A 89 14.94 3.46 -11.05
N GLY A 90 13.95 2.72 -11.52
CA GLY A 90 12.64 2.63 -10.87
C GLY A 90 11.90 3.97 -10.84
N THR A 91 11.79 4.64 -11.99
CA THR A 91 11.18 5.97 -12.11
C THR A 91 9.71 5.87 -12.54
N SER A 92 9.45 5.42 -13.77
CA SER A 92 8.12 5.16 -14.31
C SER A 92 7.37 4.14 -13.45
N SER A 93 8.05 3.06 -13.02
CA SER A 93 7.43 2.03 -12.18
C SER A 93 7.04 2.54 -10.80
N PHE A 94 7.84 3.41 -10.19
CA PHE A 94 7.49 4.04 -8.91
C PHE A 94 6.26 4.94 -9.04
N VAL A 95 6.18 5.74 -10.11
CA VAL A 95 4.99 6.57 -10.39
C VAL A 95 3.76 5.70 -10.61
N ALA A 96 3.88 4.60 -11.37
CA ALA A 96 2.77 3.67 -11.59
C ALA A 96 2.26 3.04 -10.27
N VAL A 97 3.16 2.59 -9.39
CA VAL A 97 2.78 2.07 -8.06
C VAL A 97 2.09 3.15 -7.23
N THR A 98 2.60 4.38 -7.23
CA THR A 98 1.99 5.50 -6.50
C THR A 98 0.56 5.77 -7.00
N ALA A 99 0.36 5.79 -8.31
CA ALA A 99 -0.97 5.97 -8.90
C ALA A 99 -1.95 4.83 -8.53
N VAL A 100 -1.46 3.59 -8.39
CA VAL A 100 -2.29 2.48 -7.87
C VAL A 100 -2.73 2.75 -6.43
N PHE A 101 -1.84 3.24 -5.56
CA PHE A 101 -2.21 3.58 -4.19
C PHE A 101 -3.19 4.76 -4.11
N ASP A 102 -3.04 5.77 -4.98
CA ASP A 102 -4.01 6.87 -5.09
C ASP A 102 -5.39 6.36 -5.54
N ALA A 103 -5.43 5.45 -6.53
CA ALA A 103 -6.66 4.82 -7.00
C ALA A 103 -7.32 3.97 -5.90
N LEU A 104 -6.54 3.21 -5.12
CA LEU A 104 -7.05 2.46 -3.98
C LEU A 104 -7.66 3.39 -2.92
N GLN A 105 -7.02 4.52 -2.62
CA GLN A 105 -7.56 5.48 -1.67
C GLN A 105 -8.86 6.12 -2.18
N ALA A 106 -8.93 6.48 -3.46
CA ALA A 106 -10.15 6.98 -4.07
C ALA A 106 -11.27 5.93 -4.03
N ALA A 107 -10.97 4.68 -4.37
CA ALA A 107 -11.94 3.58 -4.30
C ALA A 107 -12.46 3.37 -2.87
N VAL A 108 -11.58 3.43 -1.86
CA VAL A 108 -11.98 3.35 -0.44
C VAL A 108 -12.93 4.49 -0.06
N ILE A 109 -12.65 5.72 -0.50
CA ILE A 109 -13.51 6.88 -0.21
C ILE A 109 -14.93 6.65 -0.73
N GLU A 110 -15.04 6.21 -1.99
CA GLU A 110 -16.33 5.92 -2.63
C GLU A 110 -17.04 4.74 -1.98
N GLU A 111 -16.35 3.61 -1.79
CA GLU A 111 -16.94 2.36 -1.28
C GLU A 111 -17.44 2.49 0.16
N THR A 112 -16.77 3.30 0.99
CA THR A 112 -17.16 3.46 2.40
C THR A 112 -18.11 4.62 2.64
N GLY A 113 -18.53 5.36 1.60
CA GLY A 113 -19.33 6.57 1.74
C GLY A 113 -18.65 7.63 2.60
N TYR A 114 -17.33 7.77 2.48
CA TYR A 114 -16.53 8.69 3.29
C TYR A 114 -16.97 10.15 3.09
N GLN A 115 -17.11 10.89 4.18
CA GLN A 115 -17.65 12.26 4.17
C GLN A 115 -16.59 13.32 4.50
N ASN A 116 -16.80 14.53 3.99
CA ASN A 116 -15.91 15.69 4.24
C ASN A 116 -15.75 16.00 5.73
N GLU A 117 -16.76 15.70 6.54
CA GLU A 117 -16.76 15.86 7.99
C GLU A 117 -15.71 15.00 8.68
N GLN A 118 -15.48 13.79 8.16
CA GLN A 118 -14.45 12.88 8.65
C GLN A 118 -13.06 13.43 8.31
N PHE A 119 -12.89 13.96 7.09
CA PHE A 119 -11.64 14.63 6.69
C PHE A 119 -11.31 15.82 7.60
N ALA A 120 -12.29 16.69 7.82
CA ALA A 120 -12.10 17.88 8.66
C ALA A 120 -11.70 17.51 10.11
N LEU A 121 -12.24 16.40 10.63
CA LEU A 121 -11.95 15.92 11.99
C LEU A 121 -10.47 15.55 12.18
N ILE A 122 -9.87 14.83 11.23
CA ILE A 122 -8.48 14.34 11.34
C ILE A 122 -7.44 15.24 10.66
N HIS A 123 -7.88 16.31 9.98
CA HIS A 123 -7.02 17.33 9.36
C HIS A 123 -7.24 18.76 9.93
N PRO A 124 -7.31 18.98 11.26
CA PRO A 124 -7.69 20.27 11.84
C PRO A 124 -6.67 21.39 11.55
N GLY A 125 -5.41 21.04 11.29
CA GLY A 125 -4.34 22.00 11.01
C GLY A 125 -4.28 22.47 9.54
N GLY A 126 -4.84 21.72 8.60
CA GLY A 126 -4.69 21.96 7.17
C GLY A 126 -5.69 22.97 6.61
N ALA A 127 -5.30 23.69 5.56
CA ALA A 127 -6.18 24.66 4.89
C ALA A 127 -7.49 24.03 4.38
N VAL A 128 -7.42 22.80 3.83
CA VAL A 128 -8.60 22.07 3.34
C VAL A 128 -9.52 21.67 4.50
N GLY A 129 -8.96 21.15 5.60
CA GLY A 129 -9.74 20.76 6.77
C GLY A 129 -10.46 21.95 7.41
N LYS A 130 -9.79 23.10 7.55
CA LYS A 130 -10.39 24.35 8.03
C LYS A 130 -11.56 24.80 7.15
N ARG A 131 -11.35 24.85 5.82
CA ARG A 131 -12.38 25.22 4.84
C ARG A 131 -13.61 24.30 4.93
N LEU A 132 -13.43 23.01 5.17
CA LEU A 132 -14.52 22.06 5.30
C LEU A 132 -15.25 22.19 6.65
N ALA A 133 -14.53 22.49 7.73
CA ALA A 133 -15.11 22.72 9.05
C ALA A 133 -15.97 24.00 9.12
N GLU A 134 -15.59 25.05 8.38
CA GLU A 134 -16.33 26.33 8.29
C GLU A 134 -17.63 26.24 7.48
N LYS A 135 -17.80 25.20 6.66
CA LYS A 135 -19.00 24.96 5.85
C LYS A 135 -20.10 24.20 6.60
N ARG A 136 -19.90 23.91 7.89
CA ARG A 136 -20.85 23.22 8.76
C ARG A 136 -21.90 24.16 9.34
#